data_AF-A0A414KI08-F1
#
_entry.id   AF-A0A414KI08-F1
#
_cell.length_a   1.000
_cell.length_b   1.000
_cell.length_c   1.000
_cell.angle_alpha   90.00
_cell.angle_beta   90.00
_cell.angle_gamma   90.00
#
_symmetry.space_group_name_H-M   'P 1'
#
loop_
_entity.id
_entity.type
_entity.pdbx_description
1 polymer ?
#
loop_
_entity_poly.entity_id
_entity_poly.type
_entity_poly.pdbx_seq_one_letter_code
_entity_poly.pdbx_strand_id
1 'polypeptide(L)'
;MPRKIRSNYMEKFKFLYNGRTFESKHKCCNFYGICYRSVMAYQNQYKCRTEEAITHFIELKKSKEIIFRNRKWASIKTCCEFYDINEASVKTDMWNRKCTPQEAIERAIEWKKAHEITYHGVKYPSLPQCCEELGINPISVRLYMEKNGVSSTRAITHYIKSKKQRIFAFRGKEYNSFTECCLAYGLNPKIVRSAAYRTKSSLPETLEKKCFSYGRLRATGIHRK
;
A
#
# COMPACT_ATOMS: atom_id res chain seq x y z
N MET A 1 40.46 -52.39 -26.43
CA MET A 1 39.07 -52.87 -26.35
C MET A 1 38.22 -51.85 -25.58
N PRO A 2 37.06 -51.45 -26.10
CA PRO A 2 36.27 -50.36 -25.53
C PRO A 2 35.54 -50.82 -24.26
N ARG A 3 35.74 -50.11 -23.15
CA ARG A 3 34.86 -50.25 -21.98
C ARG A 3 33.52 -49.59 -22.32
N LYS A 4 32.51 -50.42 -22.59
CA LYS A 4 31.10 -50.00 -22.64
C LYS A 4 30.71 -49.47 -21.26
N ILE A 5 30.92 -48.17 -21.03
CA ILE A 5 30.33 -47.47 -19.89
C ILE A 5 28.82 -47.53 -20.10
N ARG A 6 28.15 -48.25 -19.21
CA ARG A 6 26.70 -48.47 -19.19
C ARG A 6 25.95 -47.15 -19.41
N SER A 7 25.44 -46.96 -20.63
CA SER A 7 24.49 -45.91 -21.03
C SER A 7 23.13 -45.97 -20.31
N ASN A 8 23.01 -46.75 -19.23
CA ASN A 8 21.73 -47.15 -18.64
C ASN A 8 21.49 -46.60 -17.22
N TYR A 9 22.34 -45.68 -16.75
CA TYR A 9 22.21 -45.08 -15.41
C TYR A 9 21.29 -43.84 -15.40
N MET A 10 21.29 -43.05 -16.49
CA MET A 10 20.41 -41.88 -16.63
C MET A 10 18.96 -42.24 -17.00
N GLU A 11 18.73 -43.43 -17.56
CA GLU A 11 17.38 -43.89 -17.90
C GLU A 11 16.55 -44.26 -16.67
N LYS A 12 17.21 -44.62 -15.55
CA LYS A 12 16.56 -45.01 -14.30
C LYS A 12 15.91 -43.85 -13.53
N PHE A 13 16.22 -42.60 -13.87
CA PHE A 13 15.71 -41.42 -13.17
C PHE A 13 14.66 -40.64 -13.96
N LYS A 14 14.25 -41.16 -15.13
CA LYS A 14 13.16 -40.57 -15.92
C LYS A 14 11.83 -40.76 -15.16
N PHE A 15 11.13 -39.67 -14.93
CA PHE A 15 9.82 -39.66 -14.29
C PHE A 15 8.73 -39.69 -15.35
N LEU A 16 7.91 -40.73 -15.36
CA LEU A 16 6.74 -40.83 -16.24
C LEU A 16 5.54 -40.17 -15.55
N TYR A 17 4.84 -39.27 -16.24
CA TYR A 17 3.57 -38.72 -15.76
C TYR A 17 2.66 -38.42 -16.95
N ASN A 18 1.41 -38.92 -16.91
CA ASN A 18 0.42 -38.79 -17.97
C ASN A 18 0.96 -39.07 -19.39
N GLY A 19 1.70 -40.19 -19.54
CA GLY A 19 2.26 -40.62 -20.81
C GLY A 19 3.47 -39.81 -21.32
N ARG A 20 3.99 -38.85 -20.54
CA ARG A 20 5.19 -38.08 -20.85
C ARG A 20 6.35 -38.48 -19.93
N THR A 21 7.54 -38.62 -20.49
CA THR A 21 8.78 -38.85 -19.75
C THR A 21 9.49 -37.52 -19.49
N PHE A 22 9.74 -37.22 -18.23
CA PHE A 22 10.50 -36.06 -17.76
C PHE A 22 11.83 -36.55 -17.20
N GLU A 23 12.90 -35.76 -17.32
CA GLU A 23 14.21 -36.15 -16.77
C GLU A 23 14.23 -36.18 -15.23
N SER A 24 13.28 -35.51 -14.58
CA SER A 24 13.11 -35.56 -13.13
C SER A 24 11.70 -35.13 -12.71
N LYS A 25 11.31 -35.51 -11.49
CA LYS A 25 10.08 -35.03 -10.83
C LYS A 25 10.03 -33.50 -10.77
N HIS A 26 11.17 -32.85 -10.57
CA HIS A 26 11.27 -31.40 -10.52
C HIS A 26 11.02 -30.74 -11.88
N LYS A 27 11.55 -31.32 -12.98
CA LYS A 27 11.24 -30.84 -14.33
C LYS A 27 9.76 -31.04 -14.68
N CYS A 28 9.16 -32.15 -14.24
CA CYS A 28 7.71 -32.34 -14.35
C CYS A 28 6.93 -31.25 -13.62
N CYS A 29 7.26 -30.96 -12.36
CA CYS A 29 6.58 -29.89 -11.59
C CYS A 29 6.71 -28.52 -12.28
N ASN A 30 7.91 -28.17 -12.76
CA ASN A 30 8.14 -26.92 -13.48
C ASN A 30 7.32 -26.83 -14.77
N PHE A 31 7.20 -27.93 -15.52
CA PHE A 31 6.43 -27.98 -16.76
C PHE A 31 4.95 -27.63 -16.54
N TYR A 32 4.35 -28.11 -15.45
CA TYR A 32 2.97 -27.77 -15.08
C TYR A 32 2.83 -26.45 -14.29
N GLY A 33 3.95 -25.77 -14.02
CA GLY A 33 4.00 -24.54 -13.23
C GLY A 33 3.58 -24.77 -11.77
N ILE A 34 4.02 -25.87 -11.18
CA ILE A 34 3.74 -26.30 -9.80
C ILE A 34 5.04 -26.25 -9.00
N CYS A 35 4.98 -25.77 -7.76
CA CYS A 35 6.14 -25.77 -6.88
C CYS A 35 6.47 -27.19 -6.40
N TYR A 36 7.67 -27.68 -6.75
CA TYR A 36 8.16 -29.00 -6.35
C TYR A 36 8.12 -29.21 -4.83
N ARG A 37 8.50 -28.19 -4.04
CA ARG A 37 8.46 -28.28 -2.56
C ARG A 37 7.04 -28.53 -2.04
N SER A 38 6.03 -27.89 -2.61
CA SER A 38 4.63 -28.07 -2.24
C SER A 38 4.13 -29.49 -2.55
N VAL A 39 4.53 -30.05 -3.70
CA VAL A 39 4.23 -31.43 -4.08
C VAL A 39 4.83 -32.43 -3.09
N MET A 40 6.11 -32.25 -2.75
CA MET A 40 6.79 -33.13 -1.79
C MET A 40 6.20 -33.04 -0.37
N ALA A 41 5.82 -31.84 0.07
CA ALA A 41 5.17 -31.64 1.36
C ALA A 41 3.82 -32.36 1.42
N TYR A 42 2.97 -32.19 0.39
CA TYR A 42 1.68 -32.88 0.28
C TYR A 42 1.86 -34.40 0.26
N GLN A 43 2.82 -34.89 -0.53
CA GLN A 43 3.15 -36.31 -0.61
C GLN A 43 3.53 -36.88 0.77
N ASN A 44 4.36 -36.17 1.53
CA ASN A 44 4.81 -36.61 2.85
C ASN A 44 3.69 -36.60 3.90
N GLN A 45 2.80 -35.61 3.82
CA GLN A 45 1.66 -35.44 4.74
C GLN A 45 0.57 -36.49 4.51
N TYR A 46 0.21 -36.73 3.25
CA TYR A 46 -0.88 -37.64 2.89
C TYR A 46 -0.41 -39.05 2.48
N LYS A 47 0.90 -39.31 2.53
CA LYS A 47 1.54 -40.59 2.15
C LYS A 47 1.11 -41.10 0.77
N CYS A 48 0.79 -40.20 -0.15
CA CYS A 48 0.33 -40.52 -1.49
C CYS A 48 1.51 -40.68 -2.47
N ARG A 49 1.23 -41.08 -3.72
CA ARG A 49 2.25 -41.09 -4.78
C ARG A 49 2.55 -39.67 -5.27
N THR A 50 3.74 -39.46 -5.82
CA THR A 50 4.12 -38.15 -6.40
C THR A 50 3.16 -37.76 -7.54
N GLU A 51 2.71 -38.72 -8.34
CA GLU A 51 1.77 -38.51 -9.45
C GLU A 51 0.43 -37.98 -8.96
N GLU A 52 -0.14 -38.60 -7.91
CA GLU A 52 -1.39 -38.17 -7.27
C GLU A 52 -1.26 -36.75 -6.70
N ALA A 53 -0.13 -36.45 -6.04
CA ALA A 53 0.14 -35.11 -5.55
C ALA A 53 0.20 -34.08 -6.69
N ILE A 54 0.88 -34.40 -7.80
CA ILE A 54 0.94 -33.53 -8.99
C ILE A 54 -0.47 -33.32 -9.57
N THR A 55 -1.26 -34.39 -9.72
CA THR A 55 -2.64 -34.33 -10.23
C THR A 55 -3.51 -33.43 -9.35
N HIS A 56 -3.43 -33.58 -8.03
CA HIS A 56 -4.14 -32.72 -7.07
C HIS A 56 -3.80 -31.23 -7.26
N PHE A 57 -2.52 -30.88 -7.44
CA PHE A 57 -2.14 -29.48 -7.68
C PHE A 57 -2.56 -28.96 -9.06
N ILE A 58 -2.61 -29.82 -10.08
CA ILE A 58 -3.18 -29.46 -11.40
C ILE A 58 -4.67 -29.17 -11.27
N GLU A 59 -5.42 -30.04 -10.59
CA GLU A 59 -6.86 -29.86 -10.36
C GLU A 59 -7.14 -28.62 -9.51
N LEU A 60 -6.34 -28.39 -8.46
CA LEU A 60 -6.42 -27.19 -7.63
C LEU A 60 -6.13 -25.91 -8.42
N LYS A 61 -5.28 -25.98 -9.45
CA LYS A 61 -5.02 -24.85 -10.33
C LYS A 61 -6.23 -24.59 -11.23
N LYS A 62 -6.79 -25.64 -11.83
CA LYS A 62 -8.01 -25.56 -12.65
C LYS A 62 -9.21 -25.02 -11.87
N SER A 63 -9.38 -25.43 -10.61
CA SER A 63 -10.50 -24.96 -9.78
C SER A 63 -10.39 -23.48 -9.39
N LYS A 64 -9.20 -22.89 -9.47
CA LYS A 64 -8.97 -21.46 -9.25
C LYS A 64 -9.15 -20.63 -10.51
N GLU A 65 -9.19 -21.25 -11.70
CA GLU A 65 -9.42 -20.54 -12.94
C GLU A 65 -10.81 -19.93 -12.96
N ILE A 66 -10.90 -18.70 -13.44
CA ILE A 66 -12.17 -17.99 -13.55
C ILE A 66 -12.35 -17.43 -14.96
N ILE A 67 -13.61 -17.28 -15.36
CA ILE A 67 -13.97 -16.57 -16.58
C ILE A 67 -14.55 -15.22 -16.15
N PHE A 68 -13.98 -14.14 -16.68
CA PHE A 68 -14.47 -12.78 -16.43
C PHE A 68 -14.39 -11.98 -17.72
N ARG A 69 -15.52 -11.38 -18.14
CA ARG A 69 -15.68 -10.64 -19.40
C ARG A 69 -15.14 -11.40 -20.63
N ASN A 70 -15.57 -12.65 -20.79
CA ASN A 70 -15.17 -13.55 -21.88
C ASN A 70 -13.66 -13.86 -21.95
N ARG A 71 -12.90 -13.59 -20.88
CA ARG A 71 -11.49 -13.93 -20.76
C ARG A 71 -11.27 -14.94 -19.64
N LYS A 72 -10.42 -15.94 -19.90
CA LYS A 72 -9.97 -16.92 -18.89
C LYS A 72 -8.80 -16.32 -18.10
N TRP A 73 -8.87 -16.43 -16.78
CA TRP A 73 -7.84 -16.00 -15.85
C TRP A 73 -7.36 -17.18 -15.03
N ALA A 74 -6.05 -17.26 -14.80
CA ALA A 74 -5.44 -18.34 -14.01
C ALA A 74 -5.90 -18.33 -12.54
N SER A 75 -6.31 -17.17 -12.04
CA SER A 75 -6.89 -16.99 -10.71
C SER A 75 -7.61 -15.65 -10.57
N ILE A 76 -8.43 -15.52 -9.53
CA ILE A 76 -8.97 -14.22 -9.08
C ILE A 76 -7.83 -13.21 -8.89
N LYS A 77 -6.72 -13.62 -8.27
CA LYS A 77 -5.54 -12.76 -8.06
C LYS A 77 -5.03 -12.13 -9.36
N THR A 78 -4.77 -12.94 -10.39
CA THR A 78 -4.28 -12.44 -11.68
C THR A 78 -5.27 -11.51 -12.38
N CYS A 79 -6.58 -11.74 -12.18
CA CYS A 79 -7.61 -10.84 -12.70
C CYS A 79 -7.58 -9.51 -11.93
N CYS A 80 -7.51 -9.58 -10.60
CA CYS A 80 -7.46 -8.40 -9.74
C CYS A 80 -6.24 -7.52 -10.01
N GLU A 81 -5.06 -8.12 -10.20
CA GLU A 81 -3.83 -7.40 -10.57
C GLU A 81 -3.98 -6.67 -11.91
N PHE A 82 -4.61 -7.30 -12.91
CA PHE A 82 -4.80 -6.67 -14.23
C PHE A 82 -5.73 -5.45 -14.19
N TYR A 83 -6.80 -5.51 -13.38
CA TYR A 83 -7.71 -4.37 -13.21
C TYR A 83 -7.28 -3.41 -12.09
N ASP A 84 -6.14 -3.68 -11.45
CA ASP A 84 -5.61 -2.92 -10.32
C ASP A 84 -6.65 -2.77 -9.19
N ILE A 85 -7.26 -3.90 -8.80
CA ILE A 85 -8.25 -3.99 -7.72
C ILE A 85 -7.72 -4.89 -6.59
N ASN A 86 -8.21 -4.66 -5.37
CA ASN A 86 -7.76 -5.40 -4.20
C ASN A 86 -8.39 -6.82 -4.14
N GLU A 87 -7.56 -7.86 -4.25
CA GLU A 87 -7.99 -9.26 -4.15
C GLU A 87 -8.69 -9.58 -2.82
N ALA A 88 -8.22 -9.02 -1.70
CA ALA A 88 -8.81 -9.27 -0.39
C ALA A 88 -10.24 -8.72 -0.33
N SER A 89 -10.44 -7.51 -0.83
CA SER A 89 -11.78 -6.88 -0.89
C SER A 89 -12.76 -7.71 -1.73
N VAL A 90 -12.31 -8.23 -2.89
CA VAL A 90 -13.14 -9.11 -3.74
C VAL A 90 -13.51 -10.39 -3.01
N LYS A 91 -12.56 -11.06 -2.35
CA LYS A 91 -12.85 -12.28 -1.58
C LYS A 91 -13.79 -12.03 -0.41
N THR A 92 -13.62 -10.92 0.29
CA THR A 92 -14.52 -10.53 1.38
C THR A 92 -15.93 -10.24 0.86
N ASP A 93 -16.07 -9.58 -0.29
CA ASP A 93 -17.38 -9.34 -0.91
C ASP A 93 -18.07 -10.65 -1.32
N MET A 94 -17.31 -11.56 -1.95
CA MET A 94 -17.79 -12.92 -2.27
C MET A 94 -18.28 -13.67 -1.04
N TRP A 95 -17.52 -13.62 0.06
CA TRP A 95 -17.89 -14.30 1.31
C TRP A 95 -19.14 -13.68 1.96
N ASN A 96 -19.17 -12.36 2.10
CA ASN A 96 -20.24 -11.66 2.79
C ASN A 96 -21.57 -11.70 2.01
N ARG A 97 -21.51 -11.61 0.68
CA ARG A 97 -22.69 -11.54 -0.18
C ARG A 97 -23.07 -12.86 -0.83
N LYS A 98 -22.24 -13.90 -0.69
CA LYS A 98 -22.41 -15.20 -1.35
C LYS A 98 -22.60 -15.06 -2.88
N CYS A 99 -21.88 -14.12 -3.49
CA CYS A 99 -21.97 -13.82 -4.92
C CYS A 99 -20.88 -14.55 -5.73
N THR A 100 -21.03 -14.55 -7.05
CA THR A 100 -20.03 -15.15 -7.95
C THR A 100 -18.75 -14.30 -8.01
N PRO A 101 -17.59 -14.90 -8.34
CA PRO A 101 -16.36 -14.13 -8.55
C PRO A 101 -16.54 -13.01 -9.59
N GLN A 102 -17.34 -13.24 -10.62
CA GLN A 102 -17.60 -12.26 -11.68
C GLN A 102 -18.35 -11.03 -11.16
N GLU A 103 -19.41 -11.22 -10.38
CA GLU A 103 -20.17 -10.11 -9.78
C GLU A 103 -19.32 -9.32 -8.77
N ALA A 104 -18.54 -10.01 -7.96
CA ALA A 104 -17.66 -9.37 -6.97
C ALA A 104 -16.58 -8.51 -7.65
N ILE A 105 -15.96 -9.01 -8.74
CA ILE A 105 -14.96 -8.26 -9.51
C ILE A 105 -15.61 -7.07 -10.23
N GLU A 106 -16.78 -7.24 -10.85
CA GLU A 106 -17.47 -6.15 -11.53
C GLU A 106 -17.85 -5.03 -10.55
N ARG A 107 -18.37 -5.37 -9.36
CA ARG A 107 -18.62 -4.42 -8.27
C ARG A 107 -17.36 -3.72 -7.79
N ALA A 108 -16.25 -4.44 -7.67
CA ALA A 108 -14.98 -3.82 -7.26
C ALA A 108 -14.49 -2.78 -8.28
N ILE A 109 -14.66 -3.07 -9.57
CA ILE A 109 -14.35 -2.13 -10.66
C ILE A 109 -15.27 -0.91 -10.60
N GLU A 110 -16.58 -1.13 -10.43
CA GLU A 110 -17.57 -0.05 -10.31
C GLU A 110 -17.31 0.83 -9.09
N TRP A 111 -17.03 0.20 -7.93
CA TRP A 111 -16.68 0.90 -6.70
C TRP A 111 -15.42 1.75 -6.89
N LYS A 112 -14.36 1.20 -7.52
CA LYS A 112 -13.14 1.94 -7.83
C LYS A 112 -13.43 3.16 -8.70
N LYS A 113 -14.24 3.01 -9.75
CA LYS A 113 -14.64 4.14 -10.62
C LYS A 113 -15.44 5.19 -9.88
N ALA A 114 -16.37 4.78 -9.02
CA ALA A 114 -17.18 5.71 -8.23
C ALA A 114 -16.36 6.47 -7.17
N HIS A 115 -15.25 5.90 -6.71
CA HIS A 115 -14.36 6.50 -5.72
C HIS A 115 -13.12 7.16 -6.34
N GLU A 116 -12.96 7.11 -7.67
CA GLU A 116 -12.01 7.94 -8.40
C GLU A 116 -12.41 9.40 -8.19
N ILE A 117 -11.43 10.24 -7.87
CA ILE A 117 -11.67 11.67 -7.71
C ILE A 117 -10.81 12.46 -8.69
N THR A 118 -11.38 13.54 -9.21
CA THR A 118 -10.64 14.50 -10.02
C THR A 118 -10.48 15.78 -9.22
N TYR A 119 -9.24 16.23 -9.04
CA TYR A 119 -8.92 17.48 -8.35
C TYR A 119 -8.00 18.32 -9.24
N HIS A 120 -8.45 19.52 -9.61
CA HIS A 120 -7.75 20.43 -10.54
C HIS A 120 -7.25 19.77 -11.85
N GLY A 121 -8.06 18.87 -12.43
CA GLY A 121 -7.72 18.18 -13.68
C GLY A 121 -6.83 16.93 -13.51
N VAL A 122 -6.33 16.67 -12.31
CA VAL A 122 -5.58 15.44 -11.99
C VAL A 122 -6.55 14.39 -11.44
N LYS A 123 -6.47 13.17 -11.99
CA LYS A 123 -7.25 12.02 -11.54
C LYS A 123 -6.49 11.24 -10.50
N TYR A 124 -7.14 10.95 -9.38
CA TYR A 124 -6.61 10.14 -8.30
C TYR A 124 -7.46 8.89 -8.13
N PRO A 125 -6.85 7.70 -7.94
CA PRO A 125 -7.60 6.46 -7.76
C PRO A 125 -8.48 6.45 -6.50
N SER A 126 -8.17 7.31 -5.52
CA SER A 126 -8.98 7.44 -4.31
C SER A 126 -8.78 8.78 -3.59
N LEU A 127 -9.74 9.15 -2.73
CA LEU A 127 -9.62 10.31 -1.84
C LEU A 127 -8.37 10.26 -0.94
N PRO A 128 -8.04 9.14 -0.27
CA PRO A 128 -6.85 9.05 0.55
C PRO A 128 -5.56 9.36 -0.20
N GLN A 129 -5.38 8.81 -1.41
CA GLN A 129 -4.17 9.05 -2.22
C GLN A 129 -4.04 10.52 -2.63
N CYS A 130 -5.13 11.15 -3.06
CA CYS A 130 -5.12 12.58 -3.35
C CYS A 130 -4.74 13.41 -2.12
N CYS A 131 -5.30 13.08 -0.96
CA CYS A 131 -4.96 13.78 0.28
C CYS A 131 -3.49 13.59 0.66
N GLU A 132 -2.96 12.37 0.50
CA GLU A 132 -1.56 12.04 0.80
C GLU A 132 -0.59 12.82 -0.08
N GLU A 133 -0.82 12.87 -1.40
CA GLU A 133 -0.01 13.67 -2.33
C GLU A 133 -0.06 15.17 -2.01
N LEU A 134 -1.21 15.66 -1.54
CA LEU A 134 -1.37 17.06 -1.13
C LEU A 134 -0.85 17.33 0.30
N GLY A 135 -0.41 16.28 1.01
CA GLY A 135 0.03 16.34 2.41
C GLY A 135 -1.08 16.82 3.35
N ILE A 136 -2.28 16.29 3.18
CA ILE A 136 -3.49 16.55 3.96
C ILE A 136 -3.94 15.24 4.62
N ASN A 137 -4.47 15.31 5.83
CA ASN A 137 -5.02 14.13 6.49
C ASN A 137 -6.37 13.72 5.86
N PRO A 138 -6.50 12.52 5.26
CA PRO A 138 -7.72 12.09 4.59
C PRO A 138 -8.91 11.89 5.53
N ILE A 139 -8.67 11.55 6.80
CA ILE A 139 -9.72 11.40 7.81
C ILE A 139 -10.36 12.75 8.10
N SER A 140 -9.54 13.80 8.27
CA SER A 140 -10.02 15.17 8.52
C SER A 140 -10.84 15.71 7.35
N VAL A 141 -10.46 15.37 6.12
CA VAL A 141 -11.23 15.72 4.90
C VAL A 141 -12.58 15.01 4.90
N ARG A 142 -12.61 13.70 5.15
CA ARG A 142 -13.86 12.92 5.21
C ARG A 142 -14.84 13.44 6.27
N LEU A 143 -14.37 13.64 7.49
CA LEU A 143 -15.20 14.19 8.58
C LEU A 143 -15.74 15.58 8.24
N TYR A 144 -14.95 16.41 7.55
CA TYR A 144 -15.40 17.73 7.10
C TYR A 144 -16.47 17.62 6.00
N MET A 145 -16.33 16.67 5.07
CA MET A 145 -17.35 16.40 4.05
C MET A 145 -18.66 15.98 4.70
N GLU A 146 -18.63 15.01 5.62
CA GLU A 146 -19.81 14.49 6.33
C GLU A 146 -20.50 15.57 7.16
N LYS A 147 -19.72 16.33 7.95
CA LYS A 147 -20.26 17.38 8.82
C LYS A 147 -20.89 18.54 8.06
N ASN A 148 -20.37 18.88 6.88
CA ASN A 148 -20.80 20.07 6.14
C ASN A 148 -21.59 19.74 4.86
N GLY A 149 -21.78 18.45 4.53
CA GLY A 149 -22.45 18.02 3.31
C GLY A 149 -21.78 18.53 2.02
N VAL A 150 -20.44 18.66 2.01
CA VAL A 150 -19.70 19.23 0.88
C VAL A 150 -18.95 18.17 0.08
N SER A 151 -18.66 18.48 -1.19
CA SER A 151 -17.85 17.62 -2.05
C SER A 151 -16.42 17.44 -1.55
N SER A 152 -15.77 16.36 -1.97
CA SER A 152 -14.35 16.09 -1.72
C SER A 152 -13.45 17.23 -2.17
N THR A 153 -13.68 17.78 -3.37
CA THR A 153 -12.90 18.89 -3.93
C THR A 153 -12.98 20.16 -3.09
N ARG A 154 -14.17 20.49 -2.57
CA ARG A 154 -14.38 21.66 -1.71
C ARG A 154 -13.73 21.46 -0.34
N ALA A 155 -13.83 20.26 0.23
CA ALA A 155 -13.18 19.91 1.49
C ALA A 155 -11.64 19.97 1.38
N ILE A 156 -11.07 19.38 0.32
CA ILE A 156 -9.62 19.44 0.03
C ILE A 156 -9.16 20.89 -0.10
N THR A 157 -9.88 21.70 -0.88
CA THR A 157 -9.54 23.12 -1.10
C THR A 157 -9.54 23.91 0.20
N HIS A 158 -10.48 23.64 1.11
CA HIS A 158 -10.52 24.26 2.43
C HIS A 158 -9.25 23.95 3.24
N TYR A 159 -8.83 22.69 3.29
CA TYR A 159 -7.62 22.30 4.02
C TYR A 159 -6.32 22.83 3.38
N ILE A 160 -6.25 22.93 2.05
CA ILE A 160 -5.12 23.58 1.37
C ILE A 160 -5.04 25.06 1.76
N LYS A 161 -6.17 25.79 1.72
CA LYS A 161 -6.22 27.20 2.14
C LYS A 161 -5.79 27.37 3.59
N SER A 162 -6.31 26.52 4.48
CA SER A 162 -5.92 26.53 5.90
C SER A 162 -4.42 26.22 6.10
N LYS A 163 -3.86 25.28 5.33
CA LYS A 163 -2.42 24.97 5.35
C LYS A 163 -1.58 26.17 4.90
N LYS A 164 -1.97 26.85 3.82
CA LYS A 164 -1.30 28.08 3.35
C LYS A 164 -1.35 29.21 4.37
N GLN A 165 -2.50 29.42 5.04
CA GLN A 165 -2.62 30.44 6.09
C GLN A 165 -1.77 30.15 7.33
N ARG A 166 -1.35 28.89 7.54
CA ARG A 166 -0.49 28.51 8.67
C ARG A 166 0.99 28.74 8.39
N ILE A 167 1.38 28.96 7.14
CA ILE A 167 2.76 29.28 6.78
C ILE A 167 3.16 30.54 7.52
N PHE A 168 4.29 30.46 8.23
CA PHE A 168 4.79 31.54 9.06
C PHE A 168 6.16 31.96 8.53
N ALA A 169 6.27 33.20 8.05
CA ALA A 169 7.52 33.77 7.59
C ALA A 169 8.25 34.49 8.73
N PHE A 170 9.52 34.18 8.93
CA PHE A 170 10.35 34.80 9.96
C PHE A 170 11.81 34.86 9.52
N ARG A 171 12.43 36.05 9.61
CA ARG A 171 13.82 36.31 9.18
C ARG A 171 14.14 35.85 7.74
N GLY A 172 13.21 36.09 6.82
CA GLY A 172 13.36 35.71 5.40
C GLY A 172 13.25 34.20 5.12
N LYS A 173 12.88 33.38 6.12
CA LYS A 173 12.60 31.95 5.95
C LYS A 173 11.12 31.66 6.18
N GLU A 174 10.55 30.77 5.38
CA GLU A 174 9.18 30.28 5.55
C GLU A 174 9.17 28.97 6.34
N TYR A 175 8.20 28.83 7.23
CA TYR A 175 7.98 27.63 8.05
C TYR A 175 6.55 27.15 7.85
N ASN A 176 6.30 25.83 7.84
CA ASN A 176 4.93 25.29 7.62
C ASN A 176 3.99 25.62 8.79
N SER A 177 4.53 26.03 9.93
CA SER A 177 3.76 26.59 11.04
C SER A 177 4.60 27.46 11.96
N PHE A 178 3.95 28.35 12.71
CA PHE A 178 4.58 29.07 13.83
C PHE A 178 5.26 28.13 14.85
N THR A 179 4.68 26.95 15.08
CA THR A 179 5.24 25.94 15.98
C THR A 179 6.58 25.42 15.47
N GLU A 180 6.64 25.06 14.19
CA GLU A 180 7.89 24.63 13.54
C GLU A 180 8.94 25.74 13.57
N CYS A 181 8.54 26.99 13.31
CA CYS A 181 9.42 28.15 13.45
C CYS A 181 10.01 28.23 14.87
N CYS A 182 9.19 28.17 15.92
CA CYS A 182 9.68 28.21 17.29
C CYS A 182 10.67 27.08 17.60
N LEU A 183 10.34 25.85 17.18
CA LEU A 183 11.17 24.68 17.40
C LEU A 183 12.53 24.77 16.68
N ALA A 184 12.57 25.33 15.47
CA ALA A 184 13.81 25.56 14.73
C ALA A 184 14.78 26.49 15.48
N TYR A 185 14.27 27.38 16.33
CA TYR A 185 15.08 28.25 17.20
C TYR A 185 15.20 27.72 18.64
N GLY A 186 14.77 26.48 18.91
CA GLY A 186 14.84 25.86 20.24
C GLY A 186 13.88 26.47 21.27
N LEU A 187 12.81 27.13 20.81
CA LEU A 187 11.83 27.79 21.65
C LEU A 187 10.56 26.95 21.79
N ASN A 188 9.95 26.97 22.97
CA ASN A 188 8.65 26.36 23.19
C ASN A 188 7.53 27.28 22.66
N PRO A 189 6.73 26.85 21.65
CA PRO A 189 5.69 27.68 21.05
C PRO A 189 4.64 28.19 22.04
N LYS A 190 4.31 27.40 23.09
CA LYS A 190 3.33 27.79 24.11
C LYS A 190 3.83 29.01 24.89
N ILE A 191 5.11 29.00 25.27
CA ILE A 191 5.73 30.11 26.01
C ILE A 191 5.72 31.39 25.17
N VAL A 192 6.05 31.29 23.88
CA VAL A 192 6.06 32.45 22.98
C VAL A 192 4.64 33.00 22.79
N ARG A 193 3.63 32.15 22.57
CA ARG A 193 2.22 32.59 22.47
C ARG A 193 1.72 33.26 23.75
N SER A 194 1.99 32.66 24.91
CA SER A 194 1.61 33.25 26.20
C SER A 194 2.30 34.58 26.46
N ALA A 195 3.57 34.72 26.05
CA ALA A 195 4.29 35.99 26.14
C ALA A 195 3.70 37.06 25.20
N ALA A 196 3.38 36.70 23.95
CA ALA A 196 2.76 37.60 22.98
C ALA A 196 1.40 38.09 23.48
N TYR A 197 0.57 37.18 24.00
CA TYR A 197 -0.73 37.51 24.58
C TYR A 197 -0.61 38.47 25.78
N ARG A 198 0.27 38.18 26.74
CA ARG A 198 0.46 39.04 27.93
C ARG A 198 1.01 40.42 27.59
N THR A 199 1.87 40.50 26.60
CA THR A 199 2.52 41.76 26.19
C THR A 199 1.76 42.50 25.09
N LYS A 200 0.63 41.95 24.63
CA LYS A 200 -0.16 42.45 23.49
C LYS A 200 0.70 42.76 22.25
N SER A 201 1.77 42.00 22.04
CA SER A 201 2.69 42.19 20.92
C SER A 201 2.51 41.11 19.85
N SER A 202 3.01 41.37 18.65
CA SER A 202 2.88 40.42 17.55
C SER A 202 3.71 39.15 17.80
N LEU A 203 3.28 38.02 17.23
CA LEU A 203 4.01 36.75 17.35
C LEU A 203 5.45 36.84 16.79
N PRO A 204 5.70 37.47 15.61
CA PRO A 204 7.06 37.68 15.12
C PRO A 204 7.93 38.53 16.06
N GLU A 205 7.41 39.64 16.60
CA GLU A 205 8.18 40.48 17.52
C GLU A 205 8.51 39.78 18.83
N THR A 206 7.55 39.03 19.38
CA THR A 206 7.78 38.26 20.62
C THR A 206 8.82 37.17 20.38
N LEU A 207 8.75 36.51 19.22
CA LEU A 207 9.71 35.50 18.82
C LEU A 207 11.12 36.11 18.66
N GLU A 208 11.23 37.27 18.02
CA GLU A 208 12.50 38.00 17.85
C GLU A 208 13.13 38.35 19.20
N LYS A 209 12.35 38.94 20.12
CA LYS A 209 12.79 39.26 21.50
C LYS A 209 13.27 38.01 22.25
N LYS A 210 12.55 36.89 22.10
CA LYS A 210 12.91 35.63 22.76
C LYS A 210 14.16 34.99 22.15
N CYS A 211 14.31 35.00 20.82
CA CYS A 211 15.51 34.54 20.13
C CYS A 211 16.75 35.31 20.58
N PHE A 212 16.68 36.64 20.71
CA PHE A 212 17.79 37.45 21.25
C PHE A 212 18.14 37.08 22.71
N SER A 213 17.12 36.91 23.56
CA SER A 213 17.36 36.53 24.97
C SER A 213 17.98 35.13 25.11
N TYR A 214 17.54 34.16 24.30
CA TYR A 214 18.06 32.79 24.29
C TYR A 214 19.47 32.72 23.70
N GLY A 215 19.77 33.52 22.66
CA GLY A 215 21.12 33.63 22.10
C GLY A 215 22.12 34.20 23.12
N ARG A 216 21.71 35.18 23.92
CA ARG A 216 22.51 35.71 25.03
C ARG A 216 22.76 34.65 26.11
N LEU A 217 21.73 33.90 26.50
CA LEU A 217 21.83 32.84 27.52
C LEU A 217 22.77 31.69 27.09
N ARG A 218 22.75 31.28 25.81
CA ARG A 218 23.70 30.31 25.25
C ARG A 218 25.12 30.85 25.18
N ALA A 219 25.31 32.11 24.83
CA ALA A 219 26.63 32.75 24.83
C ALA A 219 27.22 32.90 26.25
N THR A 220 26.36 32.98 27.28
CA THR A 220 26.79 33.07 28.69
C THR A 220 26.93 31.72 29.40
N GLY A 221 26.76 30.58 28.71
CA GLY A 221 27.05 29.25 29.27
C GLY A 221 26.15 28.79 30.44
N ILE A 222 25.01 29.43 30.69
CA ILE A 222 24.13 29.03 31.80
C ILE A 222 23.11 28.00 31.30
N HIS A 223 23.50 26.73 31.33
CA HIS A 223 22.57 25.62 31.28
C HIS A 223 21.80 25.54 32.61
N ARG A 224 20.54 25.99 32.63
CA ARG A 224 19.63 25.63 33.73
C ARG A 224 19.25 24.15 33.58
N LYS A 225 19.68 23.36 34.58
CA LYS A 225 19.19 22.00 34.87
C LYS A 225 17.69 22.02 35.11
#